data_AF-Q92LD6-F1
#
_entry.id   AF-Q92LD6-F1
#
_cell.length_a   1.000
_cell.length_b   1.000
_cell.length_c   1.000
_cell.angle_alpha   90.00
_cell.angle_beta   90.00
_cell.angle_gamma   90.00
#
_symmetry.space_group_name_H-M   'P 1'
#
loop_
_entity.id
_entity.type
_entity.pdbx_description
1 polymer ?
#
loop_
_entity_poly.entity_id
_entity_poly.type
_entity_poly.pdbx_seq_one_letter_code
_entity_poly.pdbx_strand_id
1 'polypeptide(L)' 'MRQYESHLDCRRATGDIIAPIRKLGEAKRKVTSQDAADVAEALVNIRTYFMPKRAKQKF' A
#
# COMPACT_ATOMS: atom_id res chain seq x y z
N MET A 1 -20.48 -18.26 8.74
CA MET A 1 -19.97 -16.86 8.66
C MET A 1 -18.47 -16.83 8.98
N ARG A 2 -17.61 -17.43 8.14
CA ARG A 2 -16.17 -17.63 8.44
C ARG A 2 -15.26 -17.17 7.29
N GLN A 3 -15.71 -16.18 6.52
CA GLN A 3 -15.04 -15.69 5.30
C GLN A 3 -14.66 -14.20 5.38
N TYR A 4 -14.90 -13.53 6.51
CA TYR A 4 -14.62 -12.09 6.68
C TYR A 4 -13.43 -11.79 7.60
N GLU A 5 -12.94 -12.75 8.37
CA GLU A 5 -11.79 -12.53 9.28
C GLU A 5 -10.44 -12.64 8.55
N SER A 6 -10.37 -13.39 7.45
CA SER A 6 -9.17 -13.56 6.64
C SER A 6 -8.74 -12.31 5.86
N HIS A 7 -9.56 -11.26 5.80
CA HIS A 7 -9.21 -9.98 5.16
C HIS A 7 -8.56 -8.97 6.12
N LEU A 8 -8.72 -9.15 7.44
CA LEU A 8 -8.22 -8.21 8.46
C LEU A 8 -6.78 -8.52 8.89
N ASP A 9 -6.39 -9.79 8.93
CA ASP A 9 -5.03 -10.19 9.33
C ASP A 9 -3.95 -9.74 8.32
N CYS A 10 -4.29 -9.73 7.02
CA CYS A 10 -3.42 -9.20 5.97
C CYS A 10 -3.14 -7.69 6.15
N ARG A 11 -4.14 -6.94 6.66
CA ARG A 11 -4.06 -5.49 6.87
C ARG A 11 -3.19 -5.13 8.09
N ARG A 12 -3.13 -5.99 9.11
CA ARG A 12 -2.32 -5.80 10.33
C ARG A 12 -0.84 -6.10 10.11
N ALA A 13 -0.51 -7.04 9.22
CA ALA A 13 0.87 -7.44 8.92
C ALA A 13 1.60 -6.47 7.97
N THR A 14 0.89 -5.64 7.21
CA THR A 14 1.48 -4.74 6.18
C THR A 14 1.19 -3.26 6.42
N GLY A 15 0.30 -2.92 7.36
CA GLY A 15 -0.24 -1.56 7.49
C GLY A 15 -1.18 -1.20 6.32
N ASP A 16 -1.97 -0.15 6.45
CA ASP A 16 -2.82 0.33 5.35
C ASP A 16 -1.97 1.05 4.30
N ILE A 17 -1.26 0.29 3.45
CA ILE A 17 -0.35 0.80 2.41
C ILE A 17 -1.05 1.68 1.35
N ILE A 18 -2.39 1.67 1.31
CA ILE A 18 -3.19 2.50 0.39
C ILE A 18 -3.68 3.78 1.10
N ALA A 19 -3.53 3.88 2.43
CA ALA A 19 -3.97 5.05 3.19
C ALA A 19 -3.46 6.40 2.65
N PRO A 20 -2.19 6.54 2.21
CA PRO A 20 -1.71 7.80 1.62
C PRO A 20 -2.48 8.20 0.36
N ILE A 21 -2.82 7.24 -0.50
CA ILE A 21 -3.59 7.47 -1.74
C ILE A 21 -5.02 7.88 -1.42
N ARG A 22 -5.68 7.20 -0.47
CA ARG A 22 -7.05 7.55 -0.04
C ARG A 22 -7.10 8.92 0.62
N LYS A 23 -6.18 9.19 1.55
CA LYS A 23 -6.07 10.49 2.24
C LYS A 23 -5.84 11.62 1.25
N LEU A 24 -5.06 11.39 0.19
CA LEU A 24 -4.89 12.37 -0.88
C LEU A 24 -6.21 12.61 -1.64
N GLY A 25 -6.95 11.56 -1.99
CA GLY A 25 -8.25 11.69 -2.67
C GLY A 25 -9.34 12.36 -1.83
N GLU A 26 -9.27 12.23 -0.51
CA GLU A 26 -10.19 12.84 0.45
C GLU A 26 -9.76 14.27 0.86
N ALA A 27 -8.53 14.68 0.52
CA ALA A 27 -8.00 15.98 0.91
C ALA A 27 -8.66 17.12 0.12
N LYS A 28 -9.32 18.04 0.83
CA LYS A 28 -9.89 19.28 0.26
C LYS A 28 -8.87 20.43 0.17
N ARG A 29 -7.65 20.22 0.66
CA ARG A 29 -6.56 21.20 0.66
C ARG A 29 -5.69 21.07 -0.59
N LYS A 30 -4.90 22.11 -0.90
CA LYS A 30 -3.88 22.01 -1.94
C LYS A 30 -2.91 20.87 -1.63
N VAL A 31 -2.63 20.08 -2.66
CA VAL A 31 -1.63 19.03 -2.63
C VAL A 31 -0.26 19.66 -2.47
N THR A 32 0.51 19.11 -1.54
CA THR A 32 1.88 19.52 -1.23
C THR A 32 2.88 18.52 -1.81
N SER A 33 4.15 18.90 -1.86
CA SER A 33 5.22 17.98 -2.24
C SER A 33 5.34 16.78 -1.28
N GLN A 34 4.97 16.96 -0.01
CA GLN A 34 4.95 15.86 0.96
C GLN A 34 3.89 14.81 0.60
N ASP A 35 2.70 15.25 0.20
CA ASP A 35 1.63 14.32 -0.21
C ASP A 35 2.05 13.48 -1.43
N ALA A 36 2.78 14.10 -2.36
CA ALA A 36 3.33 13.40 -3.52
C ALA A 36 4.40 12.38 -3.12
N ALA A 37 5.26 12.72 -2.16
CA ALA A 37 6.26 11.79 -1.62
C ALA A 37 5.60 10.60 -0.91
N ASP A 38 4.59 10.84 -0.07
CA ASP A 38 3.86 9.80 0.66
C ASP A 38 3.14 8.83 -0.30
N VAL A 39 2.56 9.36 -1.39
CA VAL A 39 1.95 8.53 -2.44
C VAL A 39 3.00 7.76 -3.24
N ALA A 40 4.15 8.37 -3.56
CA ALA A 40 5.22 7.68 -4.26
C ALA A 40 5.77 6.49 -3.44
N GLU A 41 5.95 6.68 -2.14
CA GLU A 41 6.34 5.60 -1.22
C GLU A 41 5.29 4.49 -1.18
N ALA A 42 4.00 4.84 -1.06
CA ALA A 42 2.90 3.90 -1.10
C ALA A 42 2.90 3.05 -2.40
N LEU A 43 3.14 3.67 -3.56
CA LEU A 43 3.21 2.97 -4.83
C LEU A 43 4.39 1.99 -4.92
N VAL A 44 5.55 2.37 -4.39
CA VAL A 44 6.72 1.46 -4.31
C VAL A 44 6.43 0.27 -3.40
N ASN A 45 5.77 0.51 -2.26
CA ASN A 45 5.39 -0.55 -1.33
C ASN A 45 4.34 -1.49 -1.93
N ILE A 46 3.34 -0.95 -2.63
CA ILE A 46 2.35 -1.73 -3.39
C ILE A 46 3.05 -2.58 -4.46
N ARG A 47 3.93 -1.99 -5.27
CA ARG A 47 4.71 -2.74 -6.27
C ARG A 47 5.49 -3.86 -5.61
N THR A 48 6.20 -3.57 -4.52
CA THR A 48 7.05 -4.54 -3.84
C THR A 48 6.23 -5.70 -3.25
N TYR A 49 5.03 -5.40 -2.76
CA TYR A 49 4.11 -6.40 -2.22
C TYR A 49 3.57 -7.35 -3.31
N PHE A 50 3.10 -6.81 -4.43
CA PHE A 50 2.53 -7.64 -5.52
C PHE A 50 3.58 -8.24 -6.46
N MET A 51 4.76 -7.61 -6.55
CA MET A 51 5.89 -8.05 -7.35
C MET A 51 7.15 -8.11 -6.49
N PRO A 52 7.20 -9.03 -5.51
CA PRO A 52 8.44 -9.26 -4.80
C PRO A 52 9.51 -9.63 -5.82
N LYS A 53 10.74 -9.13 -5.65
CA LYS A 53 11.87 -9.54 -6.48
C LYS A 53 11.83 -11.06 -6.55
N ARG A 54 11.57 -11.62 -7.73
CA ARG A 54 11.61 -13.07 -7.94
C ARG A 54 12.98 -13.49 -7.39
N ALA A 55 12.98 -14.29 -6.32
CA ALA A 55 14.18 -15.01 -5.95
C ALA A 55 14.64 -15.66 -7.26
N LYS A 56 15.85 -15.32 -7.73
CA LYS A 56 16.35 -15.84 -9.00
C LYS A 56 16.14 -17.34 -8.92
N GLN A 57 15.17 -17.85 -9.69
CA GLN A 57 14.87 -19.28 -9.73
C GLN A 57 16.20 -19.89 -10.17
N LYS A 58 16.89 -20.53 -9.23
CA LYS A 58 18.13 -21.23 -9.51
C LYS A 58 17.70 -22.40 -10.38
N PHE A 59 17.88 -22.24 -11.69
CA PHE A 59 18.01 -23.37 -12.58
C PHE A 59 19.34 -24.06 -12.28
#